data_AF-A0A1M4Z8N4-F1
#
_entry.id   AF-A0A1M4Z8N4-F1
#
_cell.length_a   1.000
_cell.length_b   1.000
_cell.length_c   1.000
_cell.angle_alpha   90.00
_cell.angle_beta   90.00
_cell.angle_gamma   90.00
#
_symmetry.space_group_name_H-M   'P 1'
#
loop_
_entity.id
_entity.type
_entity.pdbx_description
1 polymer ?
#
loop_
_entity_poly.entity_id
_entity_poly.type
_entity_poly.pdbx_seq_one_letter_code
_entity_poly.pdbx_strand_id
1 'polypeptide(L)'
;MKRLPFLSLAILLFSFVGSMAQEVESTEQEKLTYYEQRAREDAQFEQSQELAEEEEEEFWESQKDYERQLKKRDKKAYKAYMKGKRDAYAEHRSHCDDHCHHSDHYHTHASFYYYHNEPYRYRSYSRGTTIRTGVGISAPSVRIGL
;
A
#
# COMPACT_ATOMS: atom_id res chain seq x y z
N MET A 1 15.32 -68.99 20.49
CA MET A 1 15.97 -67.67 20.66
C MET A 1 15.58 -66.82 19.45
N LYS A 2 14.63 -65.90 19.62
CA LYS A 2 14.02 -65.13 18.51
C LYS A 2 14.91 -63.93 18.17
N ARG A 3 15.28 -63.79 16.90
CA ARG A 3 16.12 -62.70 16.38
C ARG A 3 15.24 -61.49 16.11
N LEU A 4 15.54 -60.36 16.75
CA LEU A 4 14.86 -59.09 16.54
C LEU A 4 15.40 -58.43 15.25
N PRO A 5 14.54 -57.95 14.34
CA PRO A 5 15.00 -57.30 13.12
C PRO A 5 15.40 -55.85 13.42
N PHE A 6 16.69 -55.56 13.28
CA PHE A 6 17.30 -54.21 13.41
C PHE A 6 16.86 -53.19 12.34
N LEU A 7 15.82 -53.48 11.56
CA LEU A 7 15.41 -52.65 10.42
C LEU A 7 14.36 -51.58 10.76
N SER A 8 13.77 -51.60 11.96
CA SER A 8 12.68 -50.69 12.30
C SER A 8 13.11 -49.37 12.96
N LEU A 9 14.40 -49.21 13.31
CA LEU A 9 14.88 -48.00 14.01
C LEU A 9 15.38 -46.88 13.07
N ALA A 10 15.66 -47.18 11.80
CA ALA A 10 16.23 -46.20 10.87
C ALA A 10 15.20 -45.24 10.24
N ILE A 11 13.91 -45.61 10.26
CA ILE A 11 12.85 -44.87 9.54
C ILE A 11 12.29 -43.69 10.38
N LEU A 12 12.51 -43.69 11.70
CA LEU A 12 12.00 -42.66 12.61
C LEU A 12 12.82 -41.36 12.67
N LEU A 13 14.00 -41.30 12.02
CA LEU A 13 14.87 -40.12 12.07
C LEU A 13 14.73 -39.19 10.86
N PHE A 14 13.97 -39.56 9.82
CA PHE A 14 13.85 -38.77 8.59
C PHE A 14 12.58 -37.89 8.52
N SER A 15 11.69 -37.96 9.51
CA SER A 15 10.38 -37.29 9.45
C SER A 15 10.36 -35.83 9.92
N PHE A 16 11.49 -35.26 10.36
CA PHE A 16 11.52 -33.92 10.98
C PHE A 16 12.09 -32.80 10.09
N VAL A 17 12.25 -33.00 8.78
CA VAL A 17 12.89 -31.99 7.89
C VAL A 17 11.87 -31.15 7.11
N GLY A 18 10.56 -31.32 7.34
CA GLY A 18 9.51 -30.81 6.44
C GLY A 18 8.75 -29.54 6.80
N SER A 19 8.96 -28.89 7.96
CA SER A 19 7.99 -27.91 8.49
C SER A 19 8.46 -26.45 8.60
N MET A 20 9.37 -25.98 7.73
CA MET A 20 9.86 -24.59 7.77
C MET A 20 9.42 -23.79 6.52
N ALA A 21 8.11 -23.73 6.25
CA ALA A 21 7.60 -23.01 5.08
C ALA A 21 6.42 -22.04 5.36
N GLN A 22 5.85 -22.03 6.57
CA GLN A 22 4.62 -21.25 6.86
C GLN A 22 4.83 -20.00 7.76
N GLU A 23 6.00 -19.82 8.40
CA GLU A 23 6.23 -18.68 9.30
C GLU A 23 6.59 -17.35 8.59
N VAL A 24 7.01 -17.41 7.32
CA VAL A 24 7.46 -16.20 6.59
C VAL A 24 6.28 -15.33 6.13
N GLU A 25 5.13 -15.94 5.82
CA GLU A 25 3.96 -15.20 5.34
C GLU A 25 3.22 -14.47 6.47
N SER A 26 3.10 -15.10 7.65
CA SER A 26 2.47 -14.46 8.82
C SER A 26 3.27 -13.24 9.29
N THR A 27 4.60 -13.35 9.33
CA THR A 27 5.49 -12.26 9.75
C THR A 27 5.49 -11.08 8.78
N GLU A 28 5.37 -11.34 7.47
CA GLU A 28 5.23 -10.27 6.47
C GLU A 28 3.89 -9.54 6.62
N GLN A 29 2.78 -10.27 6.79
CA GLN A 29 1.45 -9.66 6.96
C GLN A 29 1.35 -8.83 8.25
N GLU A 30 1.91 -9.32 9.34
CA GLU A 30 2.01 -8.59 10.61
C GLU A 30 2.78 -7.28 10.44
N LYS A 31 3.91 -7.33 9.73
CA LYS A 31 4.71 -6.14 9.43
C LYS A 31 3.94 -5.12 8.59
N LEU A 32 3.19 -5.56 7.57
CA LEU A 32 2.36 -4.64 6.77
C LEU A 32 1.29 -3.98 7.65
N THR A 33 0.64 -4.76 8.50
CA THR A 33 -0.38 -4.27 9.44
C THR A 33 0.20 -3.23 10.39
N TYR A 34 1.41 -3.46 10.90
CA TYR A 34 2.13 -2.49 11.73
C TYR A 34 2.32 -1.15 11.01
N TYR A 35 2.77 -1.14 9.75
CA TYR A 35 2.98 0.12 9.03
C TYR A 35 1.68 0.83 8.67
N GLU A 36 0.60 0.10 8.40
CA GLU A 36 -0.72 0.73 8.26
C GLU A 36 -1.16 1.41 9.55
N GLN A 37 -0.97 0.75 10.70
CA GLN A 37 -1.33 1.32 12.00
C GLN A 37 -0.47 2.54 12.33
N ARG A 38 0.85 2.43 12.21
CA ARG A 38 1.79 3.53 12.43
C ARG A 38 1.44 4.76 11.58
N ALA A 39 1.05 4.54 10.33
CA ALA A 39 0.61 5.61 9.44
C ALA A 39 -0.65 6.32 9.92
N ARG A 40 -1.63 5.60 10.47
CA ARG A 40 -2.83 6.19 11.06
C ARG A 40 -2.50 7.01 12.30
N GLU A 41 -1.64 6.48 13.17
CA GLU A 41 -1.17 7.18 14.38
C GLU A 41 -0.43 8.48 14.00
N ASP A 42 0.47 8.43 13.02
CA ASP A 42 1.18 9.61 12.54
C ASP A 42 0.21 10.63 11.90
N ALA A 43 -0.78 10.17 11.13
CA ALA A 43 -1.80 11.07 10.56
C ALA A 43 -2.63 11.76 11.65
N GLN A 44 -3.04 11.04 12.69
CA GLN A 44 -3.76 11.61 13.83
C GLN A 44 -2.91 12.65 14.58
N PHE A 45 -1.63 12.34 14.79
CA PHE A 45 -0.69 13.29 15.37
C PHE A 45 -0.62 14.56 14.51
N GLU A 46 -0.30 14.43 13.23
CA GLU A 46 -0.21 15.53 12.26
C GLU A 46 -1.47 16.40 12.20
N GLN A 47 -2.65 15.78 12.23
CA GLN A 47 -3.95 16.46 12.19
C GLN A 47 -4.30 17.19 13.50
N SER A 48 -3.61 16.88 14.60
CA SER A 48 -3.85 17.45 15.93
C SER A 48 -2.84 18.51 16.36
N GLN A 49 -1.71 18.63 15.66
CA GLN A 49 -0.66 19.57 16.02
C GLN A 49 -0.97 20.96 15.49
N GLU A 50 -0.75 21.97 16.34
CA GLU A 50 -0.67 23.38 15.96
C GLU A 50 0.78 23.82 16.15
N LEU A 51 1.56 23.78 15.08
CA LEU A 51 2.99 24.16 15.10
C LEU A 51 3.18 25.58 14.56
N ALA A 52 4.25 26.25 14.99
CA ALA A 52 4.73 27.45 14.33
C ALA A 52 5.25 27.11 12.92
N GLU A 53 5.23 28.07 12.00
CA GLU A 53 5.60 27.85 10.59
C GLU A 53 7.00 27.22 10.40
N GLU A 54 8.00 27.70 11.14
CA GLU A 54 9.37 27.16 11.09
C GLU A 54 9.46 25.72 11.62
N GLU A 55 8.75 25.42 12.71
CA GLU A 55 8.70 24.08 13.32
C GLU A 55 7.93 23.09 12.42
N GLU A 56 6.91 23.60 11.73
CA GLU A 56 6.11 22.82 10.79
C GLU A 56 6.93 22.42 9.56
N GLU A 57 7.76 23.30 9.00
CA GLU A 57 8.63 22.96 7.87
C GLU A 57 9.62 21.86 8.24
N GLU A 58 10.30 21.98 9.38
CA GLU A 58 11.23 20.96 9.87
C GLU A 58 10.52 19.62 10.12
N PHE A 59 9.32 19.67 10.68
CA PHE A 59 8.48 18.50 10.89
C PHE A 59 8.18 17.78 9.56
N TRP A 60 7.73 18.51 8.54
CA TRP A 60 7.39 17.92 7.25
C TRP A 60 8.61 17.39 6.49
N GLU A 61 9.77 18.02 6.61
CA GLU A 61 11.01 17.49 6.03
C GLU A 61 11.43 16.17 6.71
N SER A 62 11.34 16.10 8.05
CA SER A 62 11.56 14.87 8.80
C SER A 62 10.61 13.75 8.36
N GLN A 63 9.32 14.07 8.20
CA GLN A 63 8.30 13.14 7.74
C GLN A 63 8.60 12.62 6.31
N LYS A 64 8.96 13.50 5.38
CA LYS A 64 9.37 13.11 4.02
C LYS A 64 10.59 12.21 4.01
N ASP A 65 11.56 12.48 4.87
CA ASP A 65 12.78 11.69 4.92
C ASP A 65 12.56 10.31 5.54
N TYR A 66 11.71 10.20 6.56
CA TYR A 66 11.23 8.91 7.04
C TYR A 66 10.60 8.09 5.90
N GLU A 67 9.66 8.70 5.16
CA GLU A 67 8.96 8.04 4.05
C GLU A 67 9.90 7.63 2.91
N ARG A 68 10.86 8.49 2.58
CA ARG A 68 11.89 8.22 1.57
C ARG A 68 12.77 7.05 1.99
N GLN A 69 13.20 7.01 3.25
CA GLN A 69 14.00 5.91 3.79
C GLN A 69 13.19 4.61 3.87
N LEU A 70 11.92 4.68 4.28
CA LEU A 70 11.01 3.55 4.28
C LEU A 70 10.84 2.96 2.88
N LYS A 71 10.62 3.81 1.87
CA LYS A 71 10.53 3.40 0.46
C LYS A 71 11.80 2.74 -0.06
N LYS A 72 12.97 3.21 0.37
CA LYS A 72 14.28 2.64 -0.01
C LYS A 72 14.48 1.27 0.63
N ARG A 73 14.19 1.12 1.94
CA ARG A 73 14.41 -0.15 2.68
C ARG A 73 13.38 -1.22 2.34
N ASP A 74 12.11 -0.83 2.20
CA ASP A 74 11.01 -1.76 2.03
C ASP A 74 9.82 -1.11 1.31
N LYS A 75 9.68 -1.44 0.03
CA LYS A 75 8.61 -0.92 -0.82
C LYS A 75 7.21 -1.42 -0.43
N LYS A 76 7.08 -2.63 0.15
CA LYS A 76 5.77 -3.16 0.56
C LYS A 76 5.31 -2.46 1.82
N ALA A 77 6.20 -2.32 2.81
CA ALA A 77 5.94 -1.53 4.01
C ALA A 77 5.62 -0.06 3.69
N TYR A 78 6.36 0.57 2.77
CA TYR A 78 6.03 1.91 2.29
C TYR A 78 4.62 1.99 1.71
N LYS A 79 4.21 1.03 0.86
CA LYS A 79 2.85 1.01 0.32
C LYS A 79 1.77 0.86 1.40
N ALA A 80 2.01 0.00 2.40
CA ALA A 80 1.11 -0.14 3.54
C ALA A 80 1.01 1.17 4.33
N TYR A 81 2.14 1.81 4.61
CA TYR A 81 2.20 3.11 5.28
C TYR A 81 1.42 4.19 4.50
N MET A 82 1.69 4.34 3.20
CA MET A 82 0.98 5.30 2.36
C MET A 82 -0.53 5.03 2.27
N LYS A 83 -0.93 3.75 2.26
CA LYS A 83 -2.34 3.36 2.34
C LYS A 83 -2.96 3.82 3.67
N GLY A 84 -2.31 3.55 4.80
CA GLY A 84 -2.79 4.00 6.12
C GLY A 84 -2.93 5.51 6.21
N LYS A 85 -1.93 6.27 5.71
CA LYS A 85 -1.98 7.74 5.63
C LYS A 85 -3.17 8.20 4.80
N ARG A 86 -3.31 7.69 3.58
CA ARG A 86 -4.42 8.07 2.69
C ARG A 86 -5.78 7.82 3.34
N ASP A 87 -5.97 6.63 3.93
CA ASP A 87 -7.25 6.25 4.54
C ASP A 87 -7.56 7.19 5.73
N ALA A 88 -6.59 7.50 6.60
CA ALA A 88 -6.76 8.42 7.73
C ALA A 88 -7.00 9.88 7.31
N TYR A 89 -6.27 10.38 6.30
CA TYR A 89 -6.49 11.73 5.78
C TYR A 89 -7.84 11.85 5.07
N ALA A 90 -8.28 10.82 4.35
CA ALA A 90 -9.60 10.80 3.71
C ALA A 90 -10.72 10.82 4.76
N GLU A 91 -10.57 10.05 5.84
CA GLU A 91 -11.50 10.05 6.97
C GLU A 91 -11.54 11.43 7.64
N HIS A 92 -10.39 12.02 7.95
CA HIS A 92 -10.31 13.37 8.52
C HIS A 92 -11.02 14.38 7.62
N ARG A 93 -10.75 14.37 6.31
CA ARG A 93 -11.41 15.25 5.34
C ARG A 93 -12.94 15.13 5.35
N SER A 94 -13.49 13.95 5.64
CA SER A 94 -14.95 13.76 5.71
C SER A 94 -15.58 14.28 7.02
N HIS A 95 -14.80 14.42 8.09
CA HIS A 95 -15.25 14.90 9.40
C HIS A 95 -14.82 16.34 9.69
N CYS A 96 -13.87 16.85 8.93
CA CYS A 96 -13.29 18.16 9.10
C CYS A 96 -14.19 19.21 8.46
N ASP A 97 -14.76 20.07 9.31
CA ASP A 97 -15.66 21.17 8.95
C ASP A 97 -14.94 22.52 9.09
N ASP A 98 -15.71 23.62 9.09
CA ASP A 98 -15.19 24.99 9.20
C ASP A 98 -14.47 25.26 10.55
N HIS A 99 -14.56 24.36 11.54
CA HIS A 99 -13.85 24.45 12.82
C HIS A 99 -12.47 23.78 12.81
N CYS A 100 -12.13 23.07 11.75
CA CYS A 100 -10.76 22.61 11.55
C CYS A 100 -9.86 23.78 11.15
N HIS A 101 -8.94 24.15 12.03
CA HIS A 101 -7.87 25.07 11.70
C HIS A 101 -6.61 24.30 11.34
N HIS A 102 -6.26 24.30 10.05
CA HIS A 102 -5.01 23.77 9.55
C HIS A 102 -4.23 24.86 8.83
N SER A 103 -2.91 24.79 8.86
CA SER A 103 -2.05 25.71 8.13
C SER A 103 -2.05 25.42 6.61
N ASP A 104 -1.56 26.38 5.83
CA ASP A 104 -1.34 26.18 4.39
C ASP A 104 -0.32 25.06 4.10
N HIS A 105 0.67 24.91 4.98
CA HIS A 105 1.66 23.83 4.91
C HIS A 105 0.99 22.46 5.10
N TYR A 106 0.17 22.31 6.14
CA TYR A 106 -0.64 21.11 6.34
C TYR A 106 -1.47 20.79 5.09
N HIS A 107 -2.20 21.77 4.54
CA HIS A 107 -3.04 21.53 3.36
C HIS A 107 -2.22 21.07 2.15
N THR A 108 -1.04 21.64 1.95
CA THR A 108 -0.10 21.22 0.92
C THR A 108 0.30 19.75 1.09
N HIS A 109 0.66 19.33 2.31
CA HIS A 109 1.05 17.96 2.61
C HIS A 109 -0.12 16.97 2.59
N ALA A 110 -1.27 17.34 3.14
CA ALA A 110 -2.51 16.56 3.06
C ALA A 110 -2.87 16.23 1.60
N SER A 111 -2.71 17.22 0.70
CA SER A 111 -2.98 17.04 -0.73
C SER A 111 -2.12 15.95 -1.38
N PHE A 112 -0.87 15.79 -0.93
CA PHE A 112 0.02 14.73 -1.41
C PHE A 112 -0.57 13.36 -1.08
N TYR A 113 -1.10 13.17 0.13
CA TYR A 113 -1.69 11.89 0.52
C TYR A 113 -2.98 11.57 -0.25
N TYR A 114 -3.74 12.58 -0.67
CA TYR A 114 -4.93 12.41 -1.52
C TYR A 114 -4.59 12.05 -2.97
N TYR A 115 -3.70 12.82 -3.61
CA TYR A 115 -3.55 12.80 -5.07
C TYR A 115 -2.30 12.05 -5.55
N HIS A 116 -1.21 12.06 -4.79
CA HIS A 116 0.05 11.44 -5.18
C HIS A 116 0.22 10.00 -4.71
N ASN A 117 -0.75 9.48 -3.95
CA ASN A 117 -0.91 8.05 -3.68
C ASN A 117 -1.98 7.39 -4.56
N GLU A 118 -2.15 7.86 -5.80
CA GLU A 118 -2.62 6.93 -6.81
C GLU A 118 -1.66 5.73 -6.77
N PRO A 119 -2.18 4.49 -6.72
CA PRO A 119 -1.32 3.36 -6.96
C PRO A 119 -0.62 3.67 -8.27
N TYR A 120 0.69 3.40 -8.37
CA TYR A 120 1.23 2.97 -9.65
C TYR A 120 0.15 2.06 -10.20
N ARG A 121 -0.56 2.55 -11.22
CA ARG A 121 -1.54 1.75 -11.92
C ARG A 121 -0.70 0.55 -12.29
N TYR A 122 -0.86 -0.54 -11.55
CA TYR A 122 -0.83 -1.82 -12.19
C TYR A 122 -1.93 -1.61 -13.19
N ARG A 123 -1.52 -1.16 -14.37
CA ARG A 123 -2.30 -1.21 -15.58
C ARG A 123 -2.62 -2.67 -15.59
N SER A 124 -3.76 -3.01 -14.99
CA SER A 124 -4.43 -4.25 -15.24
C SER A 124 -4.45 -4.21 -16.75
N TYR A 125 -3.56 -5.00 -17.35
CA TYR A 125 -3.77 -5.45 -18.68
C TYR A 125 -5.10 -6.17 -18.53
N SER A 126 -6.19 -5.41 -18.66
CA SER A 126 -7.37 -5.88 -19.32
C SER A 126 -6.80 -6.47 -20.59
N ARG A 127 -6.59 -7.80 -20.57
CA ARG A 127 -6.59 -8.63 -21.76
C ARG A 127 -7.97 -8.40 -22.31
N GLY A 128 -8.15 -7.27 -22.99
CA GLY A 128 -9.21 -7.09 -23.94
C GLY A 128 -8.94 -8.17 -24.95
N THR A 129 -9.64 -9.28 -24.81
CA THR A 129 -9.76 -10.29 -25.85
C THR A 129 -10.58 -9.61 -26.94
N THR A 130 -9.95 -8.74 -27.72
CA THR A 130 -10.54 -8.18 -28.92
C THR A 130 -10.57 -9.33 -29.93
N ILE A 131 -11.67 -10.08 -29.94
CA ILE A 131 -11.99 -10.98 -31.05
C ILE A 131 -12.29 -10.06 -32.23
N ARG A 132 -11.32 -9.89 -33.13
CA ARG A 132 -11.52 -9.22 -34.42
C ARG A 132 -12.39 -10.12 -35.29
N THR A 133 -13.71 -9.94 -35.24
CA THR A 133 -14.56 -10.38 -36.36
C THR A 133 -14.33 -9.39 -37.50
N GLY A 134 -13.72 -9.84 -38.59
CA GLY A 134 -13.27 -9.02 -39.74
C GLY A 134 -14.39 -8.42 -40.60
N VAL A 135 -15.48 -7.95 -39.99
CA VAL A 135 -16.59 -7.30 -40.69
C VAL A 135 -16.56 -5.80 -40.39
N GLY A 136 -15.84 -5.06 -41.23
CA GLY A 136 -15.87 -3.60 -41.24
C GLY A 136 -17.01 -3.12 -42.11
N ILE A 137 -18.08 -2.62 -41.52
CA ILE A 137 -19.18 -1.98 -42.25
C ILE A 137 -18.86 -0.47 -42.29
N SER A 138 -18.42 0.00 -43.46
CA SER A 138 -18.21 1.44 -43.70
C SER A 138 -19.57 2.08 -43.97
N ALA A 139 -20.00 3.00 -43.10
CA ALA A 139 -21.21 3.78 -43.32
C ALA A 139 -20.93 4.91 -44.33
N PRO A 140 -21.72 5.06 -45.40
CA PRO A 140 -21.50 6.12 -46.38
C PRO A 140 -21.90 7.49 -45.81
N SER A 141 -21.03 8.49 -45.97
CA SER A 141 -21.31 9.88 -45.58
C SER A 141 -22.03 10.61 -46.72
N VAL A 142 -23.27 11.03 -46.49
CA VAL A 142 -23.99 11.92 -47.42
C VAL A 142 -23.72 13.37 -47.02
N ARG A 143 -23.14 14.16 -47.94
CA ARG A 143 -22.99 15.61 -47.78
C ARG A 143 -24.12 16.29 -48.56
N ILE A 144 -24.96 17.04 -47.86
CA ILE A 144 -25.92 17.96 -48.46
C ILE A 144 -25.24 19.34 -48.49
N GLY A 145 -24.93 19.83 -49.69
CA GLY A 145 -24.45 21.20 -49.90
C GLY A 145 -25.61 22.18 -49.89
N LEU A 146 -25.40 23.33 -49.24
CA LEU A 146 -26.23 24.54 -49.36
C LEU A 146 -25.63 25.44 -50.43
#